data_AF-F3CGS1-F1
#
_entry.id   AF-F3CGS1-F1
#
_cell.length_a   1.000
_cell.length_b   1.000
_cell.length_c   1.000
_cell.angle_alpha   90.00
_cell.angle_beta   90.00
_cell.angle_gamma   90.00
#
_symmetry.space_group_name_H-M   'P 1'
#
loop_
_entity.id
_entity.type
_entity.pdbx_description
1 polymer ?
#
loop_
_entity_poly.entity_id
_entity_poly.type
_entity_poly.pdbx_seq_one_letter_code
_entity_poly.pdbx_strand_id
1 'polypeptide(L)' 'LWQMEPDSPAYNIGGMARLNGVLDIERFEAALQALILRHETLRTTFPSVNGVACQKVSEQTGLRVQWQ' A
#
# COMPACT_ATOMS: atom_id res chain seq x y z
N LEU A 1 7.56 -18.50 0.09
CA LEU A 1 8.47 -17.57 0.79
C LEU A 1 7.71 -16.56 1.66
N TRP A 2 6.84 -15.69 1.14
CA TRP A 2 6.17 -14.67 1.99
C TRP A 2 5.35 -15.22 3.19
N GLN A 3 4.75 -16.41 3.09
CA GLN A 3 4.09 -17.08 4.24
C GLN A 3 5.05 -17.85 5.15
N MET A 4 6.23 -18.22 4.64
CA MET A 4 7.22 -19.06 5.35
C MET A 4 8.25 -18.22 6.08
N GLU A 5 8.57 -17.05 5.51
CA GLU A 5 9.54 -16.06 6.00
C GLU A 5 8.88 -14.67 5.90
N PRO A 6 7.94 -14.34 6.81
CA PRO A 6 7.15 -13.11 6.73
C PRO A 6 7.99 -11.83 6.85
N ASP A 7 9.15 -11.91 7.49
CA ASP A 7 10.06 -10.78 7.67
C ASP A 7 11.03 -10.60 6.48
N SER A 8 10.99 -11.50 5.49
CA SER A 8 11.89 -11.46 4.34
C SER A 8 11.50 -10.34 3.36
N PRO A 9 12.43 -9.45 2.97
CA PRO A 9 12.15 -8.37 2.03
C PRO A 9 12.22 -8.82 0.56
N ALA A 10 12.40 -10.12 0.28
CA ALA A 10 12.72 -10.63 -1.05
C ALA A 10 11.72 -10.25 -2.16
N TYR A 11 10.47 -9.90 -1.81
CA TYR A 11 9.44 -9.45 -2.76
C TYR A 11 9.09 -7.96 -2.65
N ASN A 12 9.83 -7.18 -1.85
CA ASN A 12 9.60 -5.75 -1.72
C ASN A 12 10.30 -5.01 -2.87
N ILE A 13 9.52 -4.27 -3.66
CA ILE A 13 10.06 -3.32 -4.66
C ILE A 13 9.98 -1.93 -4.04
N GLY A 14 11.12 -1.44 -3.56
CA GLY A 14 11.26 -0.11 -2.96
C GLY A 14 11.72 0.94 -3.97
N GLY A 15 11.35 2.19 -3.73
CA GLY A 15 11.85 3.36 -4.44
C GLY A 15 11.99 4.54 -3.50
N MET A 16 12.84 5.51 -3.85
CA MET A 16 13.03 6.74 -3.09
C MET A 16 12.99 7.93 -4.04
N ALA A 17 12.31 8.99 -3.62
CA ALA A 17 12.29 10.27 -4.32
C ALA A 17 12.63 11.39 -3.33
N ARG A 18 13.40 12.39 -3.79
CA ARG A 18 13.67 13.62 -3.05
C ARG A 18 12.85 14.75 -3.68
N LEU A 19 11.97 15.36 -2.88
CA LEU A 19 11.25 16.56 -3.23
C LEU A 19 12.02 17.78 -2.70
N ASN A 20 12.20 18.81 -3.53
CA ASN A 20 12.87 20.04 -3.13
C ASN A 20 11.85 21.18 -3.10
N GLY A 21 11.81 21.94 -2.00
CA GLY A 21 10.89 23.06 -1.80
C GLY A 21 9.90 22.83 -0.67
N VAL A 22 8.87 23.67 -0.59
CA VAL A 22 7.81 23.55 0.41
C VAL A 22 6.87 22.42 0.00
N LEU A 23 6.77 21.39 0.84
CA LEU A 23 5.82 20.31 0.66
C LEU A 23 4.52 20.63 1.42
N ASP A 24 3.42 20.71 0.70
CA ASP A 24 2.08 20.75 1.29
C ASP A 24 1.67 19.31 1.64
N ILE A 25 1.75 19.00 2.93
CA ILE A 25 1.51 17.68 3.50
C ILE A 25 0.07 17.21 3.24
N GLU A 26 -0.91 18.07 3.46
CA GLU A 26 -2.33 17.72 3.29
C GLU A 26 -2.64 17.40 1.82
N ARG A 27 -2.10 18.21 0.89
CA ARG A 27 -2.26 17.94 -0.55
C ARG A 27 -1.56 16.66 -0.97
N PHE A 28 -0.38 16.39 -0.43
CA PHE A 28 0.34 15.16 -0.75
C PHE A 28 -0.41 13.92 -0.24
N GLU A 29 -0.92 13.95 0.99
CA GLU A 29 -1.76 12.88 1.53
C GLU A 29 -3.02 12.66 0.69
N ALA A 30 -3.72 13.74 0.32
CA ALA A 30 -4.90 13.65 -0.55
C ALA A 30 -4.55 13.03 -1.92
N ALA A 31 -3.41 13.39 -2.50
CA ALA A 31 -2.95 12.80 -3.76
C ALA A 31 -2.64 11.30 -3.61
N LEU A 32 -1.99 10.89 -2.52
CA LEU A 32 -1.72 9.48 -2.26
C LEU A 32 -3.01 8.67 -2.04
N GLN A 33 -3.96 9.22 -1.28
CA GLN A 33 -5.28 8.60 -1.10
C GLN A 33 -6.04 8.46 -2.44
N ALA A 34 -5.97 9.47 -3.31
CA ALA A 34 -6.56 9.41 -4.64
C ALA A 34 -5.92 8.32 -5.51
N LEU A 35 -4.59 8.13 -5.44
CA LEU A 35 -3.91 7.03 -6.12
C LEU A 35 -4.40 5.66 -5.62
N ILE A 36 -4.51 5.48 -4.30
CA ILE A 36 -4.97 4.23 -3.71
C ILE A 36 -6.43 3.94 -4.11
N LEU A 37 -7.30 4.94 -4.07
CA LEU A 37 -8.70 4.76 -4.45
C LEU A 37 -8.83 4.37 -5.93
N ARG A 38 -8.06 5.04 -6.80
CA ARG A 38 -8.06 4.81 -8.26
C ARG A 38 -7.58 3.41 -8.65
N HIS A 39 -6.68 2.79 -7.88
CA HIS A 39 -6.06 1.51 -8.24
C HIS A 39 -6.49 0.38 -7.33
N GLU A 40 -7.23 -0.59 -7.88
CA GLU A 40 -7.68 -1.78 -7.14
C GLU A 40 -6.53 -2.62 -6.57
N THR A 41 -5.41 -2.69 -7.30
CA THR A 41 -4.22 -3.43 -6.86
C THR A 41 -3.69 -2.92 -5.52
N LEU A 42 -3.74 -1.61 -5.27
CA LEU A 42 -3.31 -1.01 -4.00
C LEU A 42 -4.27 -1.27 -2.84
N ARG A 43 -5.46 -1.81 -3.13
CA ARG A 43 -6.52 -2.15 -2.15
C ARG A 43 -6.80 -3.65 -2.10
N THR A 44 -5.93 -4.45 -2.70
CA THR A 44 -6.09 -5.90 -2.82
C THR A 44 -5.39 -6.62 -1.67
N THR A 45 -6.10 -7.57 -1.07
CA THR A 45 -5.57 -8.53 -0.08
C THR A 45 -5.76 -9.96 -0.56
N PHE A 46 -4.97 -10.89 -0.02
CA PHE A 46 -4.96 -12.30 -0.43
C PHE A 46 -5.31 -13.25 0.74
N PRO A 47 -6.57 -13.23 1.24
CA PRO A 47 -6.99 -14.16 2.28
C PRO A 47 -7.03 -15.61 1.76
N SER A 48 -6.85 -16.57 2.66
CA SER A 48 -7.17 -17.98 2.41
C SER A 48 -8.59 -18.27 2.90
N VAL A 49 -9.46 -18.74 2.02
CA VAL A 49 -10.84 -19.14 2.35
C VAL A 49 -10.93 -20.64 2.13
N ASN A 50 -11.17 -21.40 3.20
CA ASN A 50 -11.22 -22.87 3.17
C ASN A 50 -9.96 -23.51 2.55
N GLY A 51 -8.79 -22.94 2.81
CA GLY A 51 -7.51 -23.42 2.29
C GLY A 51 -7.18 -22.98 0.86
N VAL A 52 -8.07 -22.22 0.20
CA VAL A 52 -7.85 -21.71 -1.15
C VAL A 52 -7.52 -20.22 -1.08
N ALA A 53 -6.41 -19.80 -1.70
CA ALA A 53 -6.06 -18.40 -1.82
C ALA A 53 -7.06 -17.67 -2.71
N CYS A 54 -7.61 -16.56 -2.22
CA CYS A 54 -8.55 -15.71 -2.96
C CYS A 54 -8.02 -14.28 -3.03
N GLN A 55 -8.46 -13.52 -4.03
CA GLN A 55 -8.22 -12.09 -4.11
C GLN A 55 -9.44 -11.34 -3.57
N LYS A 56 -9.21 -10.37 -2.67
CA LYS A 56 -10.25 -9.49 -2.15
C LYS A 56 -9.85 -8.04 -2.33
N VAL A 57 -10.67 -7.29 -3.07
CA VAL A 57 -10.52 -5.84 -3.25
C VAL A 57 -11.39 -5.11 -2.22
N SER A 58 -10.79 -4.20 -1.46
CA SER A 58 -11.50 -3.37 -0.48
C SER A 58 -11.89 -2.03 -1.10
N GLU A 59 -13.10 -1.51 -0.85
CA GLU A 59 -13.53 -0.20 -1.38
C GLU A 59 -12.67 0.97 -0.88
N GLN A 60 -12.19 0.87 0.36
CA GLN A 60 -11.35 1.88 1.01
C GLN A 60 -10.17 1.22 1.73
N THR A 61 -9.16 2.05 2.07
CA THR A 61 -8.04 1.63 2.92
C THR A 61 -7.91 2.57 4.10
N GLY A 62 -7.47 2.04 5.25
CA GLY A 62 -7.20 2.84 6.45
C GLY A 62 -5.79 3.42 6.52
N LEU A 63 -5.10 3.58 5.38
CA LEU A 63 -3.72 4.07 5.37
C LEU A 63 -3.64 5.49 5.96
N ARG A 64 -2.83 5.66 7.00
CA ARG A 64 -2.45 6.96 7.55
C ARG A 64 -0.95 7.13 7.36
N VAL A 65 -0.55 8.23 6.72
CA VAL A 65 0.87 8.56 6.59
C VAL A 65 1.31 9.25 7.88
N GLN A 66 2.44 8.81 8.43
CA GLN A 66 3.06 9.47 9.56
C GLN A 66 4.22 10.31 9.05
N TRP A 67 4.12 11.62 9.22
CA TRP A 67 5.16 12.58 8.86
C TRP A 67 6.10 12.77 10.05
N GLN A 68 7.40 12.65 9.82
CA GLN A 68 8.46 12.97 10.77
C GLN A 68 9.16 14.26 10.35
#